data_AF-A0A1F3EBK0-F1
#
_entry.id   AF-A0A1F3EBK0-F1
#
_cell.length_a   1.000
_cell.length_b   1.000
_cell.length_c   1.000
_cell.angle_alpha   90.00
_cell.angle_beta   90.00
_cell.angle_gamma   90.00
#
_symmetry.space_group_name_H-M   'P 1'
#
loop_
_entity.id
_entity.type
_entity.pdbx_description
1 polymer ?
#
loop_
_entity_poly.entity_id
_entity_poly.type
_entity_poly.pdbx_seq_one_letter_code
_entity_poly.pdbx_strand_id
1 'polypeptide(L)'
;MKKIFHVLIIITIFSLSCEEEYDLEKSVLIYDKDYNDLPAYSEWGYNTFGAYYDRKVFISNNYEIPLKVISYDNSTTFIFKGEINNPADNSYNSYYNEEMSMKLSIENFKLETYNDLLLFNDTTIDLSHPDCSIVITIDNDIFETVIISGEFEFKKVQNLTVDNEPVEIIMSGLFDYQFLLNEEPISVSNGRFDIGIGDENFYKY
;
A
#
# COMPACT_ATOMS: atom_id res chain seq x y z
N MET A 1 28.76 -17.20 51.00
CA MET A 1 27.59 -16.38 50.62
C MET A 1 27.86 -15.36 49.49
N LYS A 2 29.04 -14.72 49.41
CA LYS A 2 29.35 -13.74 48.33
C LYS A 2 29.43 -14.30 46.89
N LYS A 3 29.71 -15.60 46.71
CA LYS A 3 29.80 -16.25 45.39
C LYS A 3 28.44 -16.55 44.74
N ILE A 4 27.37 -16.72 45.53
CA ILE A 4 26.00 -16.95 45.02
C ILE A 4 25.42 -15.65 44.45
N PHE A 5 25.82 -14.51 45.01
CA PHE A 5 25.34 -13.19 44.59
C PHE A 5 25.85 -12.77 43.19
N HIS A 6 27.03 -13.27 42.77
CA HIS A 6 27.58 -12.94 41.45
C HIS A 6 26.95 -13.78 40.31
N VAL A 7 26.43 -14.97 40.63
CA VAL A 7 25.73 -15.82 39.63
C VAL A 7 24.34 -15.25 39.32
N LEU A 8 23.68 -14.62 40.29
CA LEU A 8 22.36 -14.00 40.12
C LEU A 8 22.38 -12.73 39.25
N ILE A 9 23.49 -12.00 39.22
CA ILE A 9 23.68 -10.80 38.39
C ILE A 9 23.95 -11.17 36.92
N ILE A 10 24.60 -12.31 36.66
CA ILE A 10 24.87 -12.76 35.28
C ILE A 10 23.60 -13.31 34.61
N ILE A 11 22.69 -13.92 35.38
CA ILE A 11 21.42 -14.45 34.87
C ILE A 11 20.42 -13.34 34.51
N THR A 12 20.50 -12.17 35.16
CA THR A 12 19.61 -11.02 34.88
C THR A 12 20.01 -10.20 33.66
N ILE A 13 21.23 -10.38 33.13
CA ILE A 13 21.70 -9.67 31.92
C ILE A 13 21.21 -10.39 30.64
N PHE A 14 20.85 -11.68 30.71
CA PHE A 14 20.33 -12.43 29.57
C PHE A 14 18.80 -12.34 29.39
N SER A 15 18.06 -11.72 30.32
CA SER A 15 16.61 -11.53 30.21
C SER A 15 16.21 -10.18 29.61
N LEU A 16 17.16 -9.40 29.10
CA LEU A 16 16.91 -8.24 28.25
C LEU A 16 17.21 -8.62 26.79
N SER A 17 16.64 -9.73 26.32
CA SER A 17 16.38 -9.86 24.90
C SER A 17 15.24 -8.90 24.62
N CYS A 18 15.58 -7.73 24.09
CA CYS A 18 14.61 -6.89 23.43
C CYS A 18 14.04 -7.76 22.30
N GLU A 19 12.77 -8.12 22.37
CA GLU A 19 12.04 -8.50 21.16
C GLU A 19 12.04 -7.23 20.30
N GLU A 20 12.99 -7.12 19.37
CA GLU A 20 12.81 -6.25 18.22
C GLU A 20 11.73 -6.93 17.38
N GLU A 21 10.49 -6.67 17.76
CA GLU A 21 9.33 -6.86 16.89
C GLU A 21 9.63 -6.02 15.65
N TYR A 22 9.87 -6.69 14.53
CA TYR A 22 10.28 -6.05 13.28
C TYR A 22 9.23 -5.01 12.86
N ASP A 23 9.54 -3.72 13.01
CA ASP A 23 8.64 -2.60 12.67
C ASP A 23 8.38 -2.46 11.14
N LEU A 24 8.91 -3.36 10.30
CA LEU A 24 8.68 -3.36 8.85
C LEU A 24 7.22 -3.61 8.47
N GLU A 25 6.42 -4.26 9.32
CA GLU A 25 4.99 -4.47 9.02
C GLU A 25 4.13 -3.22 9.23
N LYS A 26 4.66 -2.19 9.92
CA LYS A 26 3.90 -0.98 10.25
C LYS A 26 4.08 0.10 9.19
N SER A 27 2.98 0.78 8.88
CA SER A 27 2.99 1.97 8.03
C SER A 27 3.78 3.12 8.69
N VAL A 28 4.76 3.67 7.97
CA VAL A 28 5.54 4.83 8.38
C VAL A 28 5.16 6.03 7.51
N LEU A 29 4.17 6.80 7.96
CA LEU A 29 3.69 7.96 7.22
C LEU A 29 4.64 9.15 7.34
N ILE A 30 5.42 9.38 6.29
CA ILE A 30 6.22 10.60 6.07
C ILE A 30 5.52 11.40 5.00
N TYR A 31 5.19 12.67 5.26
CA TYR A 31 4.53 13.52 4.27
C TYR A 31 5.50 14.07 3.23
N ASP A 32 5.01 14.22 2.00
CA ASP A 32 5.70 14.87 0.90
C ASP A 32 5.86 16.37 1.18
N LYS A 33 7.00 16.94 0.77
CA LYS A 33 7.32 18.36 1.05
C LYS A 33 6.53 19.33 0.17
N ASP A 34 6.20 18.90 -1.04
CA ASP A 34 5.50 19.69 -2.04
C ASP A 34 3.98 19.39 -1.98
N TYR A 35 3.61 18.16 -1.62
CA TYR A 35 2.23 17.70 -1.44
C TYR A 35 1.97 17.26 0.00
N ASN A 36 1.85 18.21 0.93
CA ASN A 36 1.82 17.95 2.38
C ASN A 36 0.71 17.02 2.89
N ASP A 37 -0.32 16.71 2.08
CA ASP A 37 -1.39 15.78 2.44
C ASP A 37 -1.12 14.34 1.96
N LEU A 38 -0.06 14.13 1.18
CA LEU A 38 0.29 12.84 0.57
C LEU A 38 1.59 12.29 1.18
N PRO A 39 1.79 10.95 1.19
CA PRO A 39 3.05 10.38 1.62
C PRO A 39 4.20 10.75 0.69
N ALA A 40 5.41 10.82 1.21
CA ALA A 40 6.61 10.99 0.42
C ALA A 40 6.88 9.72 -0.38
N TYR A 41 7.21 9.88 -1.66
CA TYR A 41 7.75 8.78 -2.46
C TYR A 41 9.18 8.45 -1.99
N SER A 42 9.45 7.18 -1.68
CA SER A 42 10.71 6.81 -1.02
C SER A 42 11.46 5.63 -1.65
N GLU A 43 10.78 4.56 -2.11
CA GLU A 43 11.40 3.27 -2.51
C GLU A 43 11.97 2.43 -1.34
N TRP A 44 11.57 2.73 -0.09
CA TRP A 44 12.04 2.04 1.12
C TRP A 44 11.02 1.06 1.68
N GLY A 45 9.82 0.95 1.10
CA GLY A 45 8.76 0.09 1.62
C GLY A 45 8.13 0.62 2.91
N TYR A 46 7.86 1.93 2.99
CA TYR A 46 7.23 2.53 4.18
C TYR A 46 5.78 2.09 4.43
N ASN A 47 5.22 1.20 3.60
CA ASN A 47 3.86 0.71 3.71
C ASN A 47 2.84 1.84 3.72
N THR A 48 2.98 2.75 2.74
CA THR A 48 2.05 3.86 2.56
C THR A 48 1.66 4.05 1.11
N PHE A 49 0.48 4.63 0.91
CA PHE A 49 0.08 5.18 -0.37
C PHE A 49 -0.81 6.41 -0.13
N GLY A 50 -0.92 7.25 -1.15
CA GLY A 50 -1.90 8.32 -1.15
C GLY A 50 -2.13 8.88 -2.53
N ALA A 51 -3.32 9.43 -2.75
CA ALA A 51 -3.71 10.14 -3.95
C ALA A 51 -4.77 11.19 -3.63
N TYR A 52 -4.91 12.18 -4.51
CA TYR A 52 -6.08 13.04 -4.50
C TYR A 52 -7.20 12.38 -5.29
N TYR A 53 -8.34 12.17 -4.64
CA TYR A 53 -9.62 11.81 -5.27
C TYR A 53 -10.44 13.10 -5.42
N ASP A 54 -10.42 13.68 -6.62
CA ASP A 54 -10.77 15.07 -6.92
C ASP A 54 -10.08 16.06 -5.97
N ARG A 55 -10.78 16.48 -4.91
CA ARG A 55 -10.30 17.42 -3.89
C ARG A 55 -10.17 16.79 -2.50
N LYS A 56 -10.51 15.50 -2.37
CA LYS A 56 -10.35 14.71 -1.16
C LYS A 56 -9.02 13.95 -1.23
N VAL A 57 -8.48 13.58 -0.08
CA VAL A 57 -7.26 12.78 0.01
C VAL A 57 -7.70 11.34 0.31
N PHE A 58 -7.29 10.41 -0.53
CA PHE A 58 -7.38 8.97 -0.28
C PHE A 58 -6.01 8.48 0.15
N ILE A 59 -5.87 7.99 1.39
CA ILE A 59 -4.57 7.71 2.02
C ILE A 59 -4.61 6.45 2.89
N SER A 60 -3.50 5.73 2.95
CA SER A 60 -3.29 4.61 3.89
C SER A 60 -3.37 5.06 5.35
N ASN A 61 -3.83 4.17 6.23
CA ASN A 61 -3.83 4.37 7.69
C ASN A 61 -2.97 3.31 8.41
N ASN A 62 -2.96 3.35 9.75
CA ASN A 62 -2.18 2.42 10.58
C ASN A 62 -2.99 1.22 11.11
N TYR A 63 -4.25 1.07 10.67
CA TYR A 63 -5.17 0.04 11.16
C TYR A 63 -5.33 -1.11 10.15
N GLU A 64 -5.17 -0.81 8.86
CA GLU A 64 -5.28 -1.78 7.77
C GLU A 64 -3.96 -1.93 7.03
N ILE A 65 -3.77 -3.12 6.44
CA ILE A 65 -2.68 -3.35 5.47
C ILE A 65 -2.98 -2.48 4.23
N PRO A 66 -2.06 -1.58 3.84
CA PRO A 66 -2.31 -0.56 2.82
C PRO A 66 -2.56 -1.14 1.42
N LEU A 67 -1.95 -2.28 1.12
CA LEU A 67 -2.14 -2.99 -0.15
C LEU A 67 -2.15 -4.50 0.08
N LYS A 68 -3.10 -5.17 -0.55
CA LYS A 68 -3.10 -6.63 -0.71
C LYS A 68 -3.03 -6.98 -2.18
N VAL A 69 -2.24 -7.99 -2.51
CA VAL A 69 -2.17 -8.55 -3.86
C VAL A 69 -2.86 -9.90 -3.85
N ILE A 70 -3.86 -10.07 -4.73
CA ILE A 70 -4.56 -11.34 -4.89
C ILE A 70 -4.32 -11.86 -6.30
N SER A 71 -3.72 -13.04 -6.40
CA SER A 71 -3.53 -13.75 -7.66
C SER A 71 -4.57 -14.85 -7.78
N TYR A 72 -5.42 -14.74 -8.80
CA TYR A 72 -6.38 -15.74 -9.24
C TYR A 72 -5.83 -16.52 -10.44
N ASP A 73 -6.55 -17.56 -10.87
CA ASP A 73 -6.13 -18.38 -12.01
C ASP A 73 -5.94 -17.63 -13.34
N ASN A 74 -6.63 -16.51 -13.55
CA ASN A 74 -6.52 -15.73 -14.79
C ASN A 74 -6.41 -14.21 -14.54
N SER A 75 -6.24 -13.76 -13.31
CA SER A 75 -6.15 -12.33 -13.03
C SER A 75 -5.35 -12.05 -11.77
N THR A 76 -4.84 -10.83 -11.68
CA THR A 76 -4.16 -10.30 -10.50
C THR A 76 -4.86 -9.01 -10.08
N THR A 77 -5.20 -8.91 -8.80
CA THR A 77 -5.85 -7.74 -8.21
C THR A 77 -4.98 -7.10 -7.14
N PHE A 78 -4.73 -5.80 -7.29
CA PHE A 78 -4.12 -4.93 -6.30
C PHE A 78 -5.22 -4.20 -5.54
N ILE A 79 -5.32 -4.41 -4.23
CA ILE A 79 -6.36 -3.83 -3.37
C ILE A 79 -5.72 -2.83 -2.41
N PHE A 80 -5.83 -1.55 -2.76
CA PHE A 80 -5.45 -0.43 -1.89
C PHE A 80 -6.55 -0.17 -0.87
N LYS A 81 -6.18 -0.03 0.41
CA LYS A 81 -7.11 0.18 1.54
C LYS A 81 -6.66 1.32 2.42
N GLY A 82 -7.57 2.23 2.70
CA GLY A 82 -7.29 3.38 3.51
C GLY A 82 -8.55 4.16 3.83
N GLU A 83 -8.40 5.46 3.95
CA GLU A 83 -9.48 6.37 4.27
C GLU A 83 -9.52 7.52 3.29
N ILE A 84 -10.72 8.07 3.08
CA ILE A 84 -10.90 9.29 2.30
C ILE A 84 -11.33 10.44 3.22
N ASN A 85 -10.60 11.55 3.17
CA ASN A 85 -10.89 12.74 3.97
C ASN A 85 -10.83 14.02 3.13
N ASN A 86 -11.38 15.11 3.66
CA ASN A 86 -11.31 16.42 3.02
C ASN A 86 -10.23 17.26 3.72
N PRO A 87 -9.12 17.63 3.04
CA PRO A 87 -8.03 18.40 3.66
C PRO A 87 -8.46 19.81 4.11
N ALA A 88 -9.58 20.34 3.58
CA ALA A 88 -10.16 21.59 4.06
C ALA A 88 -10.91 21.45 5.40
N ASP A 89 -11.19 20.22 5.84
CA ASP A 89 -11.93 19.92 7.06
C ASP A 89 -11.00 19.93 8.28
N ASN A 90 -10.35 21.07 8.52
CA ASN A 90 -9.73 21.42 9.81
C ASN A 90 -10.78 21.68 10.91
N SER A 91 -12.04 21.32 10.67
CA SER A 91 -13.10 21.38 11.67
C SER A 91 -12.80 20.34 12.72
N TYR A 92 -12.71 20.78 13.97
CA TYR A 92 -12.61 19.99 15.20
C TYR A 92 -13.74 18.92 15.39
N ASN A 93 -14.58 18.67 14.37
CA ASN A 93 -15.74 17.79 14.35
C ASN A 93 -15.73 16.72 13.24
N SER A 94 -14.70 16.61 12.39
CA SER A 94 -14.61 15.45 11.47
C SER A 94 -14.10 14.23 12.24
N TYR A 95 -15.02 13.56 12.94
CA TYR A 95 -14.74 12.36 13.75
C TYR A 95 -14.78 11.06 12.92
N TYR A 96 -15.11 11.14 11.63
CA TYR A 96 -15.31 10.00 10.76
C TYR A 96 -14.68 10.28 9.40
N ASN A 97 -13.51 9.68 9.17
CA ASN A 97 -13.04 9.46 7.82
C ASN A 97 -13.83 8.27 7.24
N GLU A 98 -14.25 8.38 5.99
CA GLU A 98 -14.94 7.29 5.29
C GLU A 98 -13.88 6.24 4.92
N GLU A 99 -14.19 4.96 5.12
CA GLU A 99 -13.30 3.90 4.69
C GLU A 99 -13.33 3.85 3.16
N MET A 100 -12.16 3.77 2.52
CA MET A 100 -12.09 3.69 1.07
C MET A 100 -11.16 2.56 0.63
N SER A 101 -11.57 1.83 -0.40
CA SER A 101 -10.68 0.90 -1.10
C SER A 101 -10.75 1.09 -2.61
N MET A 102 -9.62 0.83 -3.26
CA MET A 102 -9.47 0.80 -4.71
C MET A 102 -8.92 -0.56 -5.10
N LYS A 103 -9.67 -1.29 -5.92
CA LYS A 103 -9.26 -2.57 -6.48
C LYS A 103 -8.91 -2.38 -7.94
N LEU A 104 -7.63 -2.49 -8.28
CA LEU A 104 -7.14 -2.55 -9.65
C LEU A 104 -6.94 -4.02 -10.04
N SER A 105 -7.67 -4.50 -11.03
CA SER A 105 -7.51 -5.86 -11.57
C SER A 105 -6.91 -5.83 -12.96
N ILE A 106 -5.98 -6.77 -13.20
CA ILE A 106 -5.38 -7.06 -14.50
C ILE A 106 -5.78 -8.48 -14.90
N GLU A 107 -6.56 -8.59 -15.97
CA GLU A 107 -6.98 -9.86 -16.56
C GLU A 107 -5.86 -10.50 -17.39
N ASN A 108 -5.96 -11.81 -17.59
CA ASN A 108 -5.01 -12.65 -18.32
C ASN A 108 -3.58 -12.60 -17.78
N PHE A 109 -3.42 -12.23 -16.51
CA PHE A 109 -2.14 -12.10 -15.84
C PHE A 109 -2.17 -12.76 -14.46
N LYS A 110 -1.40 -13.82 -14.30
CA LYS A 110 -1.30 -14.61 -13.06
C LYS A 110 0.10 -14.52 -12.48
N LEU A 111 0.17 -14.26 -11.18
CA LEU A 111 1.39 -14.39 -10.38
C LEU A 111 1.37 -15.73 -9.65
N GLU A 112 2.43 -16.52 -9.76
CA GLU A 112 2.53 -17.79 -9.02
C GLU A 112 3.00 -17.57 -7.58
N THR A 113 3.84 -16.54 -7.37
CA THR A 113 4.40 -16.11 -6.09
C THR A 113 4.55 -14.58 -6.04
N TYR A 114 4.72 -13.99 -4.87
CA TYR A 114 4.99 -12.54 -4.76
C TYR A 114 6.30 -12.13 -5.46
N ASN A 115 7.28 -13.04 -5.62
CA ASN A 115 8.51 -12.75 -6.36
C ASN A 115 8.26 -12.43 -7.83
N ASP A 116 7.16 -12.90 -8.41
CA ASP A 116 6.79 -12.59 -9.78
C ASP A 116 6.43 -11.11 -9.97
N LEU A 117 6.21 -10.35 -8.88
CA LEU A 117 6.03 -8.90 -8.93
C LEU A 117 7.25 -8.16 -9.50
N LEU A 118 8.45 -8.77 -9.43
CA LEU A 118 9.66 -8.21 -10.07
C LEU A 118 9.49 -7.98 -11.58
N LEU A 119 8.54 -8.68 -12.23
CA LEU A 119 8.19 -8.47 -13.63
C LEU A 119 7.66 -7.05 -13.90
N PHE A 120 7.12 -6.37 -12.88
CA PHE A 120 6.63 -5.01 -12.98
C PHE A 120 7.71 -3.95 -12.80
N ASN A 121 8.96 -4.29 -12.46
CA ASN A 121 9.99 -3.26 -12.28
C ASN A 121 10.21 -2.42 -13.55
N ASP A 122 10.08 -1.09 -13.41
CA ASP A 122 10.22 -0.12 -14.51
C ASP A 122 9.19 -0.34 -15.63
N THR A 123 7.94 -0.61 -15.23
CA THR A 123 6.81 -0.82 -16.14
C THR A 123 5.68 0.17 -15.88
N THR A 124 4.92 0.45 -16.93
CA THR A 124 3.70 1.26 -16.87
C THR A 124 2.55 0.47 -17.46
N ILE A 125 1.45 0.40 -16.72
CA ILE A 125 0.19 -0.18 -17.18
C ILE A 125 -0.72 0.93 -17.66
N ASP A 126 -1.20 0.81 -18.90
CA ASP A 126 -2.29 1.64 -19.41
C ASP A 126 -3.61 1.16 -18.81
N LEU A 127 -4.18 1.95 -17.91
CA LEU A 127 -5.42 1.63 -17.21
C LEU A 127 -6.65 1.69 -18.12
N SER A 128 -6.54 2.31 -19.30
CA SER A 128 -7.62 2.30 -20.30
C SER A 128 -7.66 1.00 -21.12
N HIS A 129 -6.69 0.11 -20.93
CA HIS A 129 -6.67 -1.18 -21.60
C HIS A 129 -7.87 -2.04 -21.17
N PRO A 130 -8.55 -2.78 -22.09
CA PRO A 130 -9.75 -3.57 -21.76
C PRO A 130 -9.55 -4.68 -20.71
N ASP A 131 -8.31 -5.13 -20.52
CA ASP A 131 -7.94 -6.12 -19.50
C ASP A 131 -7.74 -5.49 -18.11
N CYS A 132 -7.83 -4.17 -17.98
CA CYS A 132 -7.76 -3.45 -16.72
C CYS A 132 -9.15 -3.05 -16.24
N SER A 133 -9.41 -3.21 -14.94
CA SER A 133 -10.62 -2.68 -14.31
C SER A 133 -10.33 -2.10 -12.94
N ILE A 134 -11.08 -1.07 -12.58
CA ILE A 134 -11.02 -0.44 -11.26
C ILE A 134 -12.40 -0.48 -10.62
N VAL A 135 -12.45 -1.01 -9.39
CA VAL A 135 -13.61 -0.94 -8.51
C VAL A 135 -13.24 -0.12 -7.29
N ILE A 136 -14.08 0.86 -6.99
CA ILE A 136 -13.95 1.70 -5.81
C ILE A 136 -15.01 1.30 -4.80
N THR A 137 -14.66 1.29 -3.53
CA THR A 137 -15.62 1.12 -2.44
C THR A 137 -15.42 2.25 -1.46
N ILE A 138 -16.48 2.98 -1.11
CA ILE A 138 -16.49 4.00 -0.07
C ILE A 138 -17.52 3.55 0.97
N ASP A 139 -17.07 3.37 2.21
CA ASP A 139 -17.77 2.65 3.27
C ASP A 139 -18.31 1.30 2.78
N ASN A 140 -19.62 1.21 2.52
CA ASN A 140 -20.28 0.00 2.05
C ASN A 140 -20.77 0.09 0.59
N ASP A 141 -20.60 1.25 -0.04
CA ASP A 141 -21.06 1.50 -1.40
C ASP A 141 -19.97 1.10 -2.39
N ILE A 142 -20.32 0.22 -3.34
CA ILE A 142 -19.42 -0.30 -4.35
C ILE A 142 -19.71 0.39 -5.69
N PHE A 143 -18.66 0.87 -6.31
CA PHE A 143 -18.69 1.61 -7.57
C PHE A 143 -17.81 0.93 -8.61
N GLU A 144 -18.45 0.35 -9.62
CA GLU A 144 -17.75 -0.06 -10.84
C GLU A 144 -17.46 1.19 -11.67
N THR A 145 -16.19 1.38 -12.04
CA THR A 145 -15.75 2.59 -12.73
C THR A 145 -15.60 2.34 -14.23
N VAL A 146 -15.95 3.33 -15.04
CA VAL A 146 -15.62 3.34 -16.48
C VAL A 146 -14.38 4.20 -16.66
N ILE A 147 -13.22 3.57 -16.84
CA ILE A 147 -11.94 4.27 -17.00
C ILE A 147 -11.94 5.02 -18.34
N ILE A 148 -11.64 6.32 -18.29
CA ILE A 148 -11.50 7.18 -19.46
C ILE A 148 -10.05 7.13 -19.97
N SER A 149 -9.10 7.30 -19.05
CA SER A 149 -7.66 7.29 -19.30
C SER A 149 -6.92 7.16 -17.98
N GLY A 150 -5.72 6.62 -18.01
CA GLY A 150 -4.84 6.64 -16.85
C GLY A 150 -3.67 5.71 -16.99
N GLU A 151 -2.73 5.85 -16.06
CA GLU A 151 -1.54 5.03 -15.98
C GLU A 151 -1.28 4.59 -14.55
N PHE A 152 -0.73 3.39 -14.42
CA PHE A 152 -0.24 2.84 -13.17
C PHE A 152 1.22 2.44 -13.38
N GLU A 153 2.13 3.18 -12.78
CA GLU A 153 3.56 3.08 -13.01
C GLU A 153 4.26 2.43 -11.82
N PHE A 154 4.92 1.31 -12.07
CA PHE A 154 5.82 0.65 -11.14
C PHE A 154 7.25 1.15 -11.38
N LYS A 155 7.59 2.28 -10.76
CA LYS A 155 8.91 2.89 -10.85
C LYS A 155 10.03 1.95 -10.38
N LYS A 156 9.81 1.26 -9.27
CA LYS A 156 10.79 0.37 -8.66
C LYS A 156 10.10 -0.83 -8.04
N VAL A 157 10.54 -2.02 -8.42
CA VAL A 157 10.16 -3.28 -7.76
C VAL A 157 11.41 -4.10 -7.50
N GLN A 158 11.70 -4.39 -6.24
CA GLN A 158 12.97 -4.99 -5.83
C GLN A 158 12.83 -5.90 -4.62
N ASN A 159 13.74 -6.87 -4.50
CA ASN A 159 13.84 -7.69 -3.29
C ASN A 159 14.36 -6.85 -2.12
N LEU A 160 13.71 -6.95 -0.97
CA LEU A 160 14.30 -6.62 0.32
C LEU A 160 14.94 -7.87 0.89
N THR A 161 16.22 -7.78 1.20
CA THR A 161 16.97 -8.87 1.84
C THR A 161 17.54 -8.39 3.17
N VAL A 162 17.36 -9.20 4.21
CA VAL A 162 17.97 -9.00 5.54
C VAL A 162 18.93 -10.16 5.77
N ASP A 163 20.19 -9.86 6.09
CA ASP A 163 21.23 -10.88 6.32
C ASP A 163 21.41 -11.88 5.16
N ASN A 164 21.14 -11.43 3.92
CA ASN A 164 21.10 -12.20 2.66
C ASN A 164 19.92 -13.17 2.49
N GLU A 165 18.94 -13.12 3.38
CA GLU A 165 17.67 -13.85 3.22
C GLU A 165 16.61 -12.90 2.64
N PRO A 166 15.85 -13.32 1.61
CA PRO A 166 14.74 -12.55 1.07
C PRO A 166 13.62 -12.46 2.12
N VAL A 167 13.16 -11.24 2.37
CA VAL A 167 12.08 -10.95 3.33
C VAL A 167 10.79 -10.62 2.61
N GLU A 168 10.84 -9.67 1.67
CA GLU A 168 9.69 -9.18 0.93
C GLU A 168 10.12 -8.53 -0.39
N ILE A 169 9.13 -8.14 -1.21
CA ILE A 169 9.32 -7.29 -2.39
C ILE A 169 8.89 -5.86 -2.04
N ILE A 170 9.80 -4.90 -2.17
CA ILE A 170 9.42 -3.48 -2.14
C ILE A 170 8.89 -3.10 -3.51
N MET A 171 7.66 -2.59 -3.53
CA MET A 171 6.94 -2.15 -4.71
C MET A 171 6.57 -0.68 -4.57
N SER A 172 7.13 0.17 -5.42
CA SER A 172 6.99 1.62 -5.31
C SER A 172 6.70 2.24 -6.67
N GLY A 173 5.79 3.18 -6.71
CA GLY A 173 5.31 3.71 -7.97
C GLY A 173 4.35 4.88 -7.85
N LEU A 174 3.79 5.25 -9.00
CA LEU A 174 2.88 6.38 -9.20
C LEU A 174 1.62 5.91 -9.93
N PHE A 175 0.52 6.63 -9.75
CA PHE A 175 -0.70 6.38 -10.52
C PHE A 175 -1.57 7.62 -10.65
N ASP A 176 -2.15 7.77 -11.83
CA ASP A 176 -3.03 8.88 -12.18
C ASP A 176 -4.08 8.36 -13.17
N TYR A 177 -5.37 8.58 -12.91
CA TYR A 177 -6.43 8.14 -13.80
C TYR A 177 -7.71 8.95 -13.67
N GLN A 178 -8.54 8.87 -14.71
CA GLN A 178 -9.85 9.49 -14.80
C GLN A 178 -10.89 8.44 -15.12
N PHE A 179 -12.05 8.54 -14.49
CA PHE A 179 -13.15 7.61 -14.70
C PHE A 179 -14.50 8.31 -14.61
N LEU A 180 -15.54 7.65 -15.10
CA LEU A 180 -16.92 8.08 -14.92
C LEU A 180 -17.55 7.35 -13.73
N LEU A 181 -18.18 8.12 -12.84
CA LEU A 181 -19.05 7.65 -11.79
C LEU A 181 -20.43 8.27 -11.98
N ASN A 182 -21.46 7.48 -12.25
CA ASN A 182 -22.80 7.99 -12.53
C ASN A 182 -22.83 9.08 -13.61
N GLU A 183 -22.05 8.91 -14.69
CA GLU A 183 -21.84 9.87 -15.78
C GLU A 183 -21.07 11.16 -15.42
N GLU A 184 -20.62 11.32 -14.18
CA GLU A 184 -19.75 12.42 -13.75
C GLU A 184 -18.27 12.01 -13.83
N PRO A 185 -17.40 12.83 -14.44
CA PRO A 185 -15.97 12.55 -14.48
C PRO A 185 -15.32 12.86 -13.12
N ILE A 186 -14.56 11.89 -12.62
CA ILE A 186 -13.76 12.00 -11.39
C ILE A 186 -12.29 11.78 -11.75
N SER A 187 -11.41 12.54 -11.11
CA SER A 187 -9.97 12.39 -11.27
C SER A 187 -9.33 11.82 -10.01
N VAL A 188 -8.51 10.78 -10.17
CA VAL A 188 -7.52 10.38 -9.17
C VAL A 188 -6.16 10.85 -9.65
N SER A 189 -5.51 11.69 -8.85
CA SER A 189 -4.27 12.34 -9.27
C SER A 189 -3.20 12.32 -8.20
N ASN A 190 -1.95 12.46 -8.65
CA ASN A 190 -0.76 12.51 -7.82
C ASN A 190 -0.62 11.26 -6.94
N GLY A 191 -1.14 10.12 -7.43
CA GLY A 191 -1.10 8.86 -6.72
C GLY A 191 0.33 8.37 -6.59
N ARG A 192 0.66 7.85 -5.41
CA ARG A 192 1.96 7.29 -5.08
C ARG A 192 1.80 6.18 -4.07
N PHE A 193 2.65 5.16 -4.19
CA PHE A 193 2.69 4.05 -3.25
C PHE A 193 4.14 3.61 -3.03
N ASP A 194 4.41 3.09 -1.84
CA ASP A 194 5.68 2.53 -1.44
C ASP A 194 5.43 1.46 -0.38
N ILE A 195 5.39 0.20 -0.80
CA ILE A 195 4.82 -0.90 -0.01
C ILE A 195 5.68 -2.16 -0.12
N GLY A 196 5.92 -2.82 1.02
CA GLY A 196 6.48 -4.15 1.11
C GLY A 196 5.42 -5.23 0.89
N ILE A 197 5.70 -6.21 0.03
CA ILE A 197 4.82 -7.34 -0.29
C ILE A 197 5.51 -8.65 0.08
N GLY A 198 4.96 -9.34 1.08
CA GLY A 198 5.37 -10.66 1.53
C GLY A 198 4.22 -11.66 1.60
N ASP A 199 4.38 -12.70 2.42
CA ASP A 199 3.37 -13.76 2.60
C ASP A 199 2.10 -13.26 3.33
N GLU A 200 2.21 -12.17 4.08
CA GLU A 200 1.13 -11.58 4.89
C GLU A 200 0.10 -10.80 4.06
N ASN A 201 0.49 -10.31 2.88
CA ASN A 201 -0.35 -9.47 2.03
C ASN A 201 -0.41 -9.93 0.56
N PHE A 202 0.28 -11.01 0.20
CA PHE A 202 0.08 -11.74 -1.05
C PHE A 202 -0.80 -12.98 -0.85
N TYR A 203 -1.85 -13.11 -1.64
CA TYR A 203 -2.81 -14.21 -1.55
C TYR A 203 -2.97 -14.90 -2.90
N LYS A 204 -3.08 -16.22 -2.87
CA LYS A 204 -3.37 -17.05 -4.03
C LYS A 204 -4.72 -17.74 -3.86
N TYR A 205 -5.59 -17.63 -4.85
CA TYR A 205 -6.94 -18.20 -4.86
C TYR A 205 -7.18 -19.09 -6.09
#